data_AF-A0A950V0T6-F1
#
_entry.id   AF-A0A950V0T6-F1
#
_cell.length_a   1.000
_cell.length_b   1.000
_cell.length_c   1.000
_cell.angle_alpha   90.00
_cell.angle_beta   90.00
_cell.angle_gamma   90.00
#
_symmetry.space_group_name_H-M   'P 1'
#
loop_
_entity.id
_entity.type
_entity.pdbx_description
1 polymer ?
#
loop_
_entity_poly.entity_id
_entity_poly.type
_entity_poly.pdbx_seq_one_letter_code
_entity_poly.pdbx_strand_id
1 'polypeptide(L)'
;VRRELKYGMGKQYKPEIDVFKDWNFQHQPPGAPFPLPRATNVIPDLSTAMKYNPRLRIMLTGGYFDLATPYYEGVYEMRHLQIPQALQRNIEYHYYPSGHMVYANEASLKALHDHAADFIHRTSNLGDR
;
A
#
# COMPACT_ATOMS: atom_id res chain seq x y z
N VAL A 1 8.29 -5.97 -23.92
CA VAL A 1 8.82 -5.63 -22.56
C VAL A 1 10.32 -5.90 -22.35
N ARG A 2 10.83 -7.09 -21.93
CA ARG A 2 12.28 -7.26 -21.58
C ARG A 2 13.26 -6.95 -22.72
N ARG A 3 12.95 -7.35 -23.95
CA ARG A 3 13.79 -7.07 -25.14
C ARG A 3 13.66 -5.64 -25.66
N GLU A 4 12.59 -4.96 -25.27
CA GLU A 4 12.15 -3.67 -25.81
C GLU A 4 12.61 -2.53 -24.91
N LEU A 5 12.41 -2.68 -23.60
CA LEU A 5 12.95 -1.79 -22.55
C LEU A 5 14.42 -2.09 -22.22
N LYS A 6 15.01 -3.12 -22.84
CA LYS A 6 16.37 -3.63 -22.55
C LYS A 6 16.64 -3.92 -21.06
N TYR A 7 15.58 -4.13 -20.28
CA TYR A 7 15.66 -4.30 -18.83
C TYR A 7 16.33 -5.63 -18.48
N GLY A 8 17.44 -5.57 -17.75
CA GLY A 8 18.16 -6.75 -17.25
C GLY A 8 19.25 -7.31 -18.18
N MET A 9 19.45 -6.77 -19.39
CA MET A 9 20.57 -7.22 -20.24
C MET A 9 21.92 -6.88 -19.58
N GLY A 10 22.77 -7.90 -19.40
CA GLY A 10 24.10 -7.76 -18.79
C GLY A 10 24.10 -7.50 -17.28
N LYS A 11 22.94 -7.52 -16.62
CA LYS A 11 22.83 -7.35 -15.16
C LYS A 11 22.59 -8.70 -14.49
N GLN A 12 23.33 -8.97 -13.42
CA GLN A 12 23.08 -10.10 -12.55
C GLN A 12 21.85 -9.80 -11.68
N TYR A 13 20.85 -10.68 -11.70
CA TYR A 13 19.72 -10.62 -10.77
C TYR A 13 20.19 -11.11 -9.39
N LYS A 14 20.03 -10.26 -8.37
CA LYS A 14 20.31 -10.62 -6.98
C LYS A 14 18.97 -10.85 -6.27
N PRO A 15 18.61 -12.10 -5.93
CA PRO A 15 17.34 -12.40 -5.26
C PRO A 15 17.30 -11.87 -3.83
N GLU A 16 18.47 -11.72 -3.20
CA GLU A 16 18.63 -10.98 -1.94
C GLU A 16 19.82 -10.03 -2.03
N ILE A 17 19.76 -9.01 -1.20
CA ILE A 17 20.87 -8.11 -0.88
C ILE A 17 20.84 -7.92 0.64
N ASP A 18 22.01 -7.81 1.27
CA ASP A 18 22.15 -7.66 2.73
C ASP A 18 21.82 -6.24 3.18
N VAL A 19 20.60 -5.77 2.86
CA VAL A 19 20.14 -4.41 3.15
C VAL A 19 19.73 -4.23 4.60
N PHE A 20 19.30 -5.30 5.27
CA PHE A 20 18.72 -5.21 6.60
C PHE A 20 19.71 -4.75 7.67
N LYS A 21 21.01 -5.02 7.50
CA LYS A 21 22.05 -4.56 8.42
C LYS A 21 22.21 -3.04 8.43
N ASP A 22 22.05 -2.43 7.26
CA ASP A 22 22.25 -0.99 7.06
C ASP A 22 20.92 -0.22 7.01
N TRP A 23 19.78 -0.92 7.01
CA TRP A 23 18.46 -0.29 6.92
C TRP A 23 18.09 0.41 8.23
N ASN A 24 17.90 1.73 8.16
CA ASN A 24 17.38 2.47 9.30
C ASN A 24 15.86 2.33 9.41
N PHE A 25 15.40 1.56 10.40
CA PHE A 25 13.97 1.38 10.70
C PHE A 25 13.35 2.49 11.54
N GLN A 26 14.13 3.48 11.98
CA GLN A 26 13.62 4.57 12.81
C GLN A 26 12.59 5.40 12.03
N HIS A 27 11.46 5.65 12.68
CA HIS A 27 10.42 6.53 12.18
C HIS A 27 9.91 7.44 13.28
N GLN A 28 9.76 8.73 12.97
CA GLN A 28 9.17 9.73 13.84
C GLN A 28 7.77 10.07 13.33
N PRO A 29 6.71 9.50 13.91
CA PRO A 29 5.35 9.78 13.47
C PRO A 29 4.97 11.25 13.74
N PRO A 30 3.93 11.77 13.07
CA PRO A 30 3.49 13.15 13.28
C PRO A 30 3.18 13.44 14.75
N GLY A 31 3.74 14.53 15.27
CA GLY A 31 3.58 14.96 16.66
C GLY A 31 4.48 14.26 17.68
N ALA A 32 5.28 13.26 17.29
CA ALA A 32 6.28 12.69 18.20
C ALA A 32 7.49 13.64 18.35
N PRO A 33 8.07 13.76 19.56
CA PRO A 33 9.24 14.62 19.81
C PRO A 33 10.56 14.04 19.25
N PHE A 34 10.62 12.72 19.00
CA PHE A 34 11.78 12.01 18.48
C PHE A 34 11.36 10.70 17.80
N PRO A 35 12.23 10.06 16.99
CA PRO A 35 11.95 8.75 16.40
C PRO A 35 11.71 7.69 17.48
N LEU A 36 10.66 6.88 17.30
CA LEU A 36 10.30 5.88 18.30
C LEU A 36 11.09 4.57 18.08
N PRO A 37 11.64 3.94 19.13
CA PRO A 37 12.46 2.73 19.01
C PRO A 37 11.59 1.48 18.85
N ARG A 38 10.79 1.44 17.80
CA ARG A 38 9.84 0.36 17.49
C ARG A 38 9.90 0.02 16.01
N ALA A 39 9.26 -1.09 15.62
CA ALA A 39 9.03 -1.39 14.22
C ALA A 39 8.37 -0.20 13.53
N THR A 40 8.81 0.09 12.30
CA THR A 40 8.29 1.19 11.49
C THR A 40 6.77 1.06 11.36
N ASN A 41 6.05 2.12 11.74
CA ASN A 41 4.59 2.17 11.67
C ASN A 41 4.13 3.51 11.11
N VAL A 42 3.46 3.48 9.97
CA VAL A 42 3.01 4.66 9.21
C VAL A 42 1.50 4.93 9.32
N ILE A 43 0.77 4.18 10.13
CA ILE A 43 -0.66 4.42 10.41
C ILE A 43 -0.91 5.85 10.97
N PRO A 44 -0.09 6.40 11.88
CA PRO A 44 -0.25 7.79 12.34
C PRO A 44 -0.09 8.82 11.22
N ASP A 45 0.81 8.58 10.27
CA ASP A 45 1.06 9.42 9.10
C ASP A 45 -0.16 9.43 8.19
N LEU A 46 -0.70 8.25 7.88
CA LEU A 46 -1.91 8.10 7.06
C LEU A 46 -3.11 8.80 7.71
N SER A 47 -3.32 8.59 9.01
CA SER A 47 -4.37 9.28 9.78
C SER A 47 -4.24 10.80 9.69
N THR A 48 -3.02 11.30 9.84
CA THR A 48 -2.71 12.73 9.77
C THR A 48 -2.96 13.28 8.36
N ALA A 49 -2.49 12.59 7.33
CA ALA A 49 -2.68 12.96 5.93
C ALA A 49 -4.17 13.05 5.56
N MET A 50 -4.99 12.10 6.01
CA MET A 50 -6.44 12.14 5.78
C MET A 50 -7.12 13.32 6.49
N LYS A 51 -6.67 13.69 7.70
CA LYS A 51 -7.20 14.89 8.40
C LYS A 51 -6.84 16.18 7.68
N TYR A 52 -5.61 16.29 7.18
CA TYR A 52 -5.16 17.44 6.41
C TYR A 52 -5.83 17.54 5.04
N ASN A 53 -6.08 16.41 4.38
CA ASN A 53 -6.78 16.34 3.11
C ASN A 53 -8.02 15.44 3.22
N PRO A 54 -9.19 15.99 3.62
CA PRO A 54 -10.44 15.24 3.66
C PRO A 54 -10.92 14.66 2.32
N ARG A 55 -10.29 15.03 1.19
CA ARG A 55 -10.54 14.45 -0.14
C ARG A 55 -9.59 13.30 -0.49
N LEU A 56 -8.58 13.02 0.34
CA LEU A 56 -7.67 11.90 0.14
C LEU A 56 -8.47 10.59 0.15
N ARG A 57 -8.31 9.81 -0.92
CA ARG A 57 -8.90 8.48 -1.08
C ARG A 57 -7.83 7.42 -0.89
N ILE A 58 -8.21 6.27 -0.34
CA ILE A 58 -7.32 5.15 -0.07
C ILE A 58 -7.95 3.90 -0.67
N MET A 59 -7.16 3.11 -1.38
CA MET A 59 -7.52 1.77 -1.82
C MET A 59 -6.61 0.79 -1.09
N LEU A 60 -7.17 -0.02 -0.19
CA LEU A 60 -6.46 -1.15 0.43
C LEU A 60 -6.67 -2.39 -0.43
N THR A 61 -5.58 -3.10 -0.72
CA THR A 61 -5.60 -4.34 -1.51
C THR A 61 -4.91 -5.49 -0.78
N GLY A 62 -5.43 -6.72 -0.88
CA GLY A 62 -4.79 -7.89 -0.26
C GLY A 62 -5.28 -9.22 -0.81
N GLY A 63 -4.57 -10.30 -0.48
CA GLY A 63 -4.97 -11.67 -0.81
C GLY A 63 -5.80 -12.31 0.31
N TYR A 64 -6.84 -13.07 -0.04
CA TYR A 64 -7.61 -13.84 0.95
C TYR A 64 -6.79 -14.93 1.65
N PHE A 65 -5.74 -15.43 0.99
CA PHE A 65 -4.88 -16.52 1.48
C PHE A 65 -3.48 -16.03 1.85
N ASP A 66 -3.34 -14.74 2.13
CA ASP A 66 -2.09 -14.15 2.58
C ASP A 66 -1.80 -14.54 4.04
N LEU A 67 -0.67 -15.20 4.26
CA LEU A 67 -0.19 -15.59 5.60
C LEU A 67 0.92 -14.67 6.13
N ALA A 68 1.46 -13.77 5.30
CA ALA A 68 2.44 -12.78 5.71
C ALA A 68 1.78 -11.53 6.30
N THR A 69 0.67 -11.10 5.67
CA THR A 69 -0.24 -10.07 6.21
C THR A 69 -1.67 -10.62 6.20
N PRO A 70 -2.11 -11.30 7.28
CA PRO A 70 -3.41 -11.96 7.33
C PRO A 70 -4.57 -11.04 6.93
N TYR A 71 -5.52 -11.57 6.16
CA TYR A 71 -6.64 -10.84 5.56
C TYR A 71 -7.26 -9.74 6.47
N TYR A 72 -7.56 -10.09 7.72
CA TYR A 72 -8.27 -9.19 8.64
C TYR A 72 -7.37 -8.09 9.23
N GLU A 73 -6.05 -8.24 9.21
CA GLU A 73 -5.11 -7.26 9.77
C GLU A 73 -5.25 -5.90 9.08
N GLY A 74 -5.18 -5.86 7.75
CA GLY A 74 -5.32 -4.61 7.00
C GLY A 74 -6.70 -3.94 7.19
N VAL A 75 -7.78 -4.72 7.26
CA VAL A 75 -9.13 -4.18 7.57
C VAL A 75 -9.15 -3.59 8.97
N TYR A 76 -8.57 -4.30 9.93
CA TYR A 76 -8.52 -3.87 11.32
C TYR A 76 -7.75 -2.56 11.44
N GLU A 77 -6.56 -2.44 10.85
CA GLU A 77 -5.74 -1.23 10.89
C GLU A 77 -6.48 -0.01 10.32
N MET A 78 -7.09 -0.15 9.14
CA MET A 78 -7.82 0.96 8.51
C MET A 78 -9.06 1.38 9.31
N ARG A 79 -9.81 0.43 9.89
CA ARG A 79 -10.96 0.73 10.75
C ARG A 79 -10.57 1.43 12.05
N HIS A 80 -9.35 1.22 12.54
CA HIS A 80 -8.84 1.82 13.78
C HIS A 80 -7.96 3.06 13.54
N LEU A 81 -7.88 3.55 12.29
CA LEU A 81 -7.29 4.85 12.00
C LEU A 81 -7.92 5.92 12.89
N GLN A 82 -7.07 6.73 13.52
CA GLN A 82 -7.48 7.81 14.41
C GLN A 82 -8.03 9.02 13.63
N ILE A 83 -9.03 8.83 12.78
CA ILE A 83 -9.64 9.83 11.88
C ILE A 83 -11.11 10.09 12.25
N PRO A 84 -11.70 11.24 11.88
CA PRO A 84 -13.14 11.42 11.98
C PRO A 84 -13.90 10.32 11.23
N GLN A 85 -14.99 9.80 11.81
CA GLN A 85 -15.79 8.72 11.22
C GLN A 85 -16.25 9.04 9.79
N ALA A 86 -16.51 10.31 9.49
CA ALA A 86 -16.90 10.77 8.16
C ALA A 86 -15.84 10.49 7.08
N LEU A 87 -14.56 10.35 7.44
CA LEU A 87 -13.46 10.07 6.51
C LEU A 87 -13.28 8.56 6.23
N GLN A 88 -13.87 7.67 7.03
CA GLN A 88 -13.80 6.23 6.79
C GLN A 88 -14.37 5.85 5.41
N ARG A 89 -15.34 6.61 4.89
CA ARG A 89 -15.91 6.43 3.53
C ARG A 89 -14.91 6.68 2.39
N ASN A 90 -13.74 7.22 2.69
CA ASN A 90 -12.69 7.46 1.70
C ASN A 90 -11.79 6.24 1.49
N ILE A 91 -11.98 5.17 2.26
CA ILE A 91 -11.21 3.93 2.19
C ILE A 91 -12.05 2.86 1.49
N GLU A 92 -11.57 2.39 0.35
CA GLU A 92 -12.12 1.22 -0.36
C GLU A 92 -11.20 0.01 -0.20
N TYR A 93 -11.78 -1.19 -0.25
CA TYR A 93 -11.11 -2.45 0.07
C TYR A 93 -11.31 -3.42 -1.10
N HIS A 94 -10.22 -3.97 -1.63
CA HIS A 94 -10.25 -4.97 -2.69
C HIS A 94 -9.44 -6.20 -2.29
N TYR A 95 -10.10 -7.35 -2.23
CA TYR A 95 -9.46 -8.60 -1.87
C TYR A 95 -9.60 -9.63 -2.99
N TYR A 96 -8.53 -10.39 -3.19
CA TYR A 96 -8.37 -11.26 -4.33
C TYR A 96 -8.16 -12.71 -3.89
N PRO A 97 -8.60 -13.71 -4.67
CA PRO A 97 -8.35 -15.13 -4.41
C PRO A 97 -6.89 -15.49 -4.69
N SER A 98 -5.98 -14.92 -3.90
CA SER A 98 -4.53 -15.03 -4.00
C SER A 98 -3.88 -15.04 -2.61
N GLY A 99 -2.59 -15.38 -2.57
CA GLY A 99 -1.74 -15.14 -1.40
C GLY A 99 -1.17 -13.71 -1.36
N HIS A 100 -0.03 -13.54 -0.68
CA HIS A 100 0.65 -12.26 -0.47
C HIS A 100 0.91 -11.48 -1.76
N MET A 101 1.53 -12.15 -2.73
CA MET A 101 1.81 -11.56 -4.04
C MET A 101 0.57 -11.70 -4.92
N VAL A 102 -0.42 -10.80 -4.75
CA VAL A 102 -1.68 -10.79 -5.52
C VAL A 102 -1.43 -10.92 -7.02
N TYR A 103 -0.42 -10.21 -7.52
CA TYR A 103 -0.04 -10.18 -8.92
C TYR A 103 0.55 -11.49 -9.46
N ALA A 104 0.89 -12.45 -8.59
CA ALA A 104 1.42 -13.75 -9.02
C ALA A 104 0.33 -14.69 -9.54
N ASN A 105 -0.94 -14.45 -9.19
CA ASN A 105 -2.09 -15.14 -9.77
C ASN A 105 -2.65 -14.30 -10.92
N GLU A 106 -2.69 -14.84 -12.14
CA GLU A 106 -3.01 -14.07 -13.35
C GLU A 106 -4.42 -13.44 -13.35
N ALA A 107 -5.43 -14.17 -12.89
CA ALA A 107 -6.79 -13.63 -12.76
C ALA A 107 -6.85 -12.49 -11.74
N SER A 108 -6.17 -12.65 -10.60
CA SER A 108 -6.07 -11.63 -9.55
C SER A 108 -5.25 -10.42 -10.00
N LEU A 109 -4.18 -10.61 -10.78
CA LEU A 109 -3.40 -9.56 -11.41
C LEU A 109 -4.27 -8.70 -12.32
N LYS A 110 -5.08 -9.34 -13.18
CA LYS A 110 -5.98 -8.60 -14.07
C LYS A 110 -6.97 -7.76 -13.28
N ALA A 111 -7.59 -8.34 -12.25
CA ALA A 111 -8.53 -7.61 -11.40
C ALA A 111 -7.85 -6.47 -10.62
N LEU A 112 -6.65 -6.70 -10.08
CA LEU A 112 -5.85 -5.67 -9.40
C LEU A 112 -5.52 -4.51 -10.33
N HIS A 113 -5.12 -4.81 -11.57
CA HIS A 113 -4.89 -3.80 -12.60
C HIS A 113 -6.15 -2.97 -12.84
N ASP A 114 -7.28 -3.62 -13.11
CA ASP A 114 -8.53 -2.94 -13.47
C ASP A 114 -9.01 -2.03 -12.32
N HIS A 115 -8.96 -2.51 -11.07
CA HIS A 115 -9.31 -1.71 -9.89
C HIS A 115 -8.35 -0.54 -9.66
N ALA A 116 -7.04 -0.74 -9.81
CA ALA A 116 -6.07 0.34 -9.64
C ALA A 116 -6.24 1.43 -10.70
N ALA A 117 -6.47 1.04 -11.96
CA ALA A 117 -6.73 1.98 -13.04
C ALA A 117 -8.01 2.79 -12.78
N ASP A 118 -9.12 2.11 -12.46
CA ASP A 118 -10.39 2.75 -12.12
C ASP A 118 -10.26 3.70 -10.92
N PHE A 119 -9.60 3.27 -9.84
CA PHE A 119 -9.33 4.10 -8.68
C PHE A 119 -8.57 5.38 -9.05
N ILE A 120 -7.50 5.27 -9.84
CA ILE A 120 -6.74 6.43 -10.31
C ILE A 120 -7.64 7.35 -11.14
N HIS A 121 -8.41 6.82 -12.09
CA HIS A 121 -9.31 7.61 -12.93
C HIS A 121 -10.33 8.39 -12.07
N ARG A 122 -11.03 7.71 -11.15
CA ARG A 122 -12.04 8.33 -10.28
C ARG A 122 -11.47 9.35 -9.29
N THR A 123 -10.19 9.23 -8.91
CA THR A 123 -9.62 9.99 -7.79
C THR A 123 -8.50 10.97 -8.18
N SER A 124 -8.07 10.97 -9.45
CA SER A 124 -6.95 11.78 -9.95
C SER A 124 -7.12 13.29 -9.74
N ASN A 125 -8.33 13.78 -9.47
CA ASN A 125 -8.65 15.22 -9.33
C ASN A 125 -8.18 16.07 -10.53
N LEU A 126 -7.91 15.45 -11.68
CA LEU A 126 -7.38 16.12 -12.88
C LEU A 126 -8.48 16.79 -13.72
N GLY A 127 -9.76 16.59 -13.37
CA GLY A 127 -10.91 16.99 -14.19
C GLY A 127 -10.97 16.18 -15.50
N ASP A 128 -12.16 16.06 -16.08
CA ASP A 128 -12.27 15.56 -17.46
C ASP A 128 -11.50 16.53 -18.37
N ARG A 129 -10.35 16.08 -18.89
CA ARG A 129 -9.58 16.79 -19.92
C ARG A 129 -9.91 16.22 -21.29
#